data_AF-A0A956FAJ6-F1
#
_entry.id   AF-A0A956FAJ6-F1
#
_cell.length_a   1.000
_cell.length_b   1.000
_cell.length_c   1.000
_cell.angle_alpha   90.00
_cell.angle_beta   90.00
_cell.angle_gamma   90.00
#
_symmetry.space_group_name_H-M   'P 1'
#
loop_
_entity.id
_entity.type
_entity.pdbx_description
1 polymer ?
#
loop_
_entity_poly.entity_id
_entity_poly.type
_entity_poly.pdbx_seq_one_letter_code
_entity_poly.pdbx_strand_id
1 'polypeptide(L)'
;MVGGLPQESADSLELVLDGAIMRGKVSVPMEPLLENTTGAFVKYVDRSKTSEARVQLAKMVDAASAYFNEEKISPGVLDTTAAHLCPNDGRLEGEAGMTPPLSVKCGDGPSGRCVPGSSGPGGYDIRLWTDNPVWNGLNLQVEQGHYFHYNFRWKNDPSGFGSCQFTAQAFGDLDGDGVYSTYERAGAADQLGVNMAAGLYIDQEVE
;
A
#
# COMPACT_ATOMS: atom_id res chain seq x y z
N MET A 1 14.98 -13.18 38.75
CA MET A 1 15.96 -12.63 37.80
C MET A 1 16.62 -13.80 37.12
N VAL A 2 16.38 -13.92 35.82
CA VAL A 2 16.77 -15.05 34.95
C VAL A 2 18.28 -14.97 34.71
N GLY A 3 18.94 -16.13 34.77
CA GLY A 3 20.39 -16.27 34.60
C GLY A 3 20.84 -15.90 33.18
N GLY A 4 21.83 -15.01 33.11
CA GLY A 4 22.64 -14.79 31.92
C GLY A 4 23.89 -15.66 31.97
N LEU A 5 24.15 -16.41 30.91
CA LEU A 5 25.44 -17.07 30.67
C LEU A 5 26.52 -16.01 30.47
N PRO A 6 27.75 -16.18 31.01
CA PRO A 6 28.86 -15.28 30.73
C PRO A 6 29.31 -15.43 29.27
N GLN A 7 29.37 -14.30 28.59
CA GLN A 7 29.85 -14.13 27.23
C GLN A 7 31.38 -13.96 27.27
N GLU A 8 32.12 -15.04 27.43
CA GLU A 8 33.54 -15.05 27.07
C GLU A 8 33.67 -15.57 25.64
N SER A 9 33.73 -14.62 24.71
CA SER A 9 34.16 -14.82 23.33
C SER A 9 35.62 -15.30 23.33
N ALA A 10 35.84 -16.49 22.78
CA ALA A 10 37.16 -17.03 22.54
C ALA A 10 37.82 -16.32 21.35
N ASP A 11 38.27 -15.09 21.56
CA ASP A 11 39.01 -14.30 20.57
C ASP A 11 40.51 -14.64 20.65
N SER A 12 41.01 -15.24 19.57
CA SER A 12 42.43 -15.53 19.24
C SER A 12 43.09 -16.77 19.88
N LEU A 13 43.99 -17.41 19.13
CA LEU A 13 44.86 -18.49 19.62
C LEU A 13 46.23 -18.44 18.92
N GLU A 14 47.29 -18.51 19.73
CA GLU A 14 48.71 -18.40 19.38
C GLU A 14 49.28 -19.71 18.76
N LEU A 15 50.27 -19.59 17.88
CA LEU A 15 50.91 -20.72 17.18
C LEU A 15 52.25 -21.08 17.83
N VAL A 16 52.35 -22.30 18.40
CA VAL A 16 53.59 -22.85 18.96
C VAL A 16 54.07 -24.03 18.11
N LEU A 17 55.34 -24.00 17.73
CA LEU A 17 56.02 -25.02 16.92
C LEU A 17 56.56 -26.15 17.81
N ASP A 18 56.03 -27.37 17.66
CA ASP A 18 56.69 -28.57 18.19
C ASP A 18 56.58 -29.77 17.22
N GLY A 19 57.70 -30.12 16.61
CA GLY A 19 58.06 -31.49 16.22
C GLY A 19 57.41 -32.16 15.00
N ALA A 20 56.08 -32.28 14.87
CA ALA A 20 55.53 -33.21 13.87
C ALA A 20 54.03 -33.12 13.49
N ILE A 21 53.21 -32.21 14.03
CA ILE A 21 51.77 -32.19 13.71
C ILE A 21 51.30 -30.78 13.39
N MET A 22 50.83 -30.57 12.16
CA MET A 22 50.19 -29.32 11.74
C MET A 22 48.73 -29.31 12.24
N ARG A 23 48.44 -28.49 13.24
CA ARG A 23 47.06 -28.13 13.61
C ARG A 23 46.82 -26.68 13.24
N GLY A 24 46.25 -26.44 12.07
CA GLY A 24 45.81 -25.11 11.65
C GLY A 24 44.40 -24.82 12.15
N LYS A 25 44.22 -23.69 12.83
CA LYS A 25 42.89 -23.13 13.11
C LYS A 25 42.54 -22.15 11.98
N VAL A 26 41.45 -22.45 11.28
CA VAL A 26 40.88 -21.58 10.26
C VAL A 26 39.88 -20.66 10.95
N SER A 27 40.13 -19.34 10.94
CA SER A 27 39.14 -18.35 11.32
C SER A 27 38.25 -18.07 10.11
N VAL A 28 37.04 -18.59 10.13
CA VAL A 28 36.03 -18.20 9.15
C VAL A 28 35.34 -16.97 9.76
N PRO A 29 35.48 -15.77 9.19
CA PRO A 29 34.64 -14.65 9.63
C PRO A 29 33.19 -15.07 9.38
N MET A 30 32.37 -15.09 10.44
CA MET A 30 30.93 -15.37 10.31
C MET A 30 30.15 -14.12 9.87
N GLU A 31 30.74 -12.93 9.94
CA GLU A 31 30.12 -11.67 9.51
C GLU A 31 29.53 -11.68 8.08
N PRO A 32 30.19 -12.18 7.02
CA PRO A 32 29.63 -12.08 5.67
C PRO A 32 28.43 -12.99 5.40
N LEU A 33 28.12 -13.96 6.28
CA LEU A 33 27.00 -14.88 6.10
C LEU A 33 25.71 -14.41 6.80
N LEU A 34 25.85 -13.74 7.96
CA LEU A 34 24.70 -13.20 8.69
C LEU A 34 24.13 -11.96 7.99
N GLU A 35 24.98 -11.11 7.43
CA GLU A 35 24.57 -9.84 6.79
C GLU A 35 23.85 -10.04 5.44
N ASN A 36 24.13 -11.14 4.74
CA ASN A 36 23.49 -11.45 3.46
C ASN A 36 22.11 -12.13 3.61
N THR A 37 21.83 -12.75 4.77
CA THR A 37 20.55 -13.43 5.03
C THR A 37 19.46 -12.49 5.55
N THR A 38 19.85 -11.41 6.24
CA THR A 38 18.92 -10.39 6.74
C THR A 38 18.29 -9.58 5.61
N GLY A 39 19.07 -9.12 4.63
CA GLY A 39 18.54 -8.35 3.49
C GLY A 39 17.59 -9.15 2.59
N ALA A 40 17.90 -10.43 2.34
CA ALA A 40 17.02 -11.32 1.58
C ALA A 40 15.70 -11.61 2.32
N PHE A 41 15.74 -11.71 3.66
CA PHE A 41 14.55 -11.89 4.48
C PHE A 41 13.66 -10.63 4.52
N VAL A 42 14.26 -9.43 4.63
CA VAL A 42 13.53 -8.15 4.59
C VAL A 42 12.76 -8.02 3.27
N LYS A 43 13.43 -8.19 2.12
CA LYS A 43 12.78 -8.17 0.81
C LYS A 43 11.66 -9.20 0.66
N TYR A 44 11.82 -10.38 1.27
CA TYR A 44 10.75 -11.39 1.29
C TYR A 44 9.53 -10.93 2.09
N VAL A 45 9.75 -10.28 3.24
CA VAL A 45 8.68 -9.68 4.04
C VAL A 45 8.01 -8.54 3.25
N ASP A 46 8.75 -7.69 2.55
CA ASP A 46 8.18 -6.57 1.80
C ASP A 46 7.34 -7.04 0.62
N ARG A 47 7.78 -8.10 -0.08
CA ARG A 47 6.95 -8.78 -1.09
C ARG A 47 5.62 -9.24 -0.53
N SER A 48 5.56 -9.69 0.72
CA SER A 48 4.30 -10.13 1.33
C SER A 48 3.31 -8.96 1.52
N LYS A 49 3.82 -7.75 1.80
CA LYS A 49 3.02 -6.53 1.98
C LYS A 49 2.30 -6.12 0.68
N THR A 50 2.91 -6.37 -0.49
CA THR A 50 2.35 -6.03 -1.83
C THR A 50 0.99 -6.65 -2.13
N SER A 51 0.65 -7.75 -1.44
CA SER A 51 -0.67 -8.39 -1.57
C SER A 51 -1.81 -7.46 -1.14
N GLU A 52 -1.56 -6.58 -0.17
CA GLU A 52 -2.54 -5.61 0.32
C GLU A 52 -2.95 -4.63 -0.78
N ALA A 53 -1.99 -4.02 -1.48
CA ALA A 53 -2.25 -3.09 -2.58
C ALA A 53 -3.13 -3.74 -3.65
N ARG A 54 -2.79 -4.96 -4.08
CA ARG A 54 -3.57 -5.69 -5.09
C ARG A 54 -5.03 -5.89 -4.66
N VAL A 55 -5.26 -6.29 -3.41
CA VAL A 55 -6.59 -6.53 -2.87
C VAL A 55 -7.39 -5.23 -2.73
N GLN A 56 -6.77 -4.16 -2.25
CA GLN A 56 -7.47 -2.89 -2.03
C GLN A 56 -7.80 -2.18 -3.36
N LEU A 57 -6.89 -2.24 -4.35
CA LEU A 57 -7.18 -1.72 -5.69
C LEU A 57 -8.30 -2.52 -6.38
N ALA A 58 -8.36 -3.84 -6.18
CA ALA A 58 -9.48 -4.64 -6.68
C ALA A 58 -10.81 -4.20 -6.05
N LYS A 59 -10.85 -3.98 -4.72
CA LYS A 59 -12.04 -3.46 -4.03
C LYS A 59 -12.48 -2.09 -4.54
N MET A 60 -11.55 -1.17 -4.78
CA MET A 60 -11.86 0.15 -5.35
C MET A 60 -12.50 0.03 -6.73
N VAL A 61 -11.95 -0.84 -7.57
CA VAL A 61 -12.47 -1.10 -8.92
C VAL A 61 -13.89 -1.68 -8.86
N ASP A 62 -14.09 -2.70 -8.03
CA ASP A 62 -15.37 -3.37 -7.90
C ASP A 62 -16.43 -2.41 -7.34
N ALA A 63 -16.05 -1.57 -6.38
CA ALA A 63 -16.91 -0.52 -5.84
C ALA A 63 -17.21 0.58 -6.87
N ALA A 64 -16.23 1.03 -7.66
CA ALA A 64 -16.46 2.00 -8.72
C ALA A 64 -17.44 1.47 -9.77
N SER A 65 -17.32 0.19 -10.12
CA SER A 65 -18.27 -0.51 -11.00
C SER A 65 -19.67 -0.55 -10.39
N ALA A 66 -19.80 -0.93 -9.12
CA ALA A 66 -21.08 -0.94 -8.43
C ALA A 66 -21.72 0.47 -8.39
N TYR A 67 -20.95 1.48 -8.00
CA TYR A 67 -21.41 2.86 -7.94
C TYR A 67 -21.83 3.41 -9.29
N PHE A 68 -21.11 3.08 -10.37
CA PHE A 68 -21.49 3.49 -11.72
C PHE A 68 -22.82 2.87 -12.14
N ASN A 69 -23.06 1.58 -11.83
CA ASN A 69 -24.27 0.87 -12.25
C ASN A 69 -25.51 1.20 -11.41
N GLU A 70 -25.36 1.86 -10.26
CA GLU A 70 -26.48 2.32 -9.44
C GLU A 70 -27.26 3.43 -10.14
N GLU A 71 -28.57 3.23 -10.28
CA GLU A 71 -29.50 4.24 -10.76
C GLU A 71 -29.68 5.34 -9.71
N LYS A 72 -29.44 6.59 -10.11
CA LYS A 72 -29.53 7.77 -9.25
C LYS A 72 -30.59 8.71 -9.81
N ILE A 73 -31.30 9.44 -8.94
CA ILE A 73 -32.31 10.42 -9.35
C ILE A 73 -31.67 11.81 -9.33
N SER A 74 -31.85 12.60 -10.39
CA SER A 74 -31.35 13.98 -10.45
C SER A 74 -32.15 14.89 -9.51
N PRO A 75 -31.53 15.56 -8.52
CA PRO A 75 -32.24 16.50 -7.67
C PRO A 75 -32.76 17.70 -8.47
N GLY A 76 -34.06 18.01 -8.35
CA GLY A 76 -34.65 19.22 -8.92
C GLY A 76 -35.28 19.08 -10.31
N VAL A 77 -35.19 17.90 -10.92
CA VAL A 77 -35.96 17.54 -12.14
C VAL A 77 -36.81 16.33 -11.81
N LEU A 78 -38.14 16.50 -11.83
CA LEU A 78 -39.07 15.40 -11.63
C LEU A 78 -38.88 14.40 -12.77
N ASP A 79 -38.60 13.14 -12.41
CA ASP A 79 -38.69 11.96 -13.30
C ASP A 79 -37.58 11.79 -14.35
N THR A 80 -36.35 12.27 -14.09
CA THR A 80 -35.17 11.93 -14.91
C THR A 80 -34.08 11.25 -14.09
N THR A 81 -33.67 10.07 -14.54
CA THR A 81 -32.45 9.40 -14.06
C THR A 81 -31.24 10.32 -14.26
N ALA A 82 -30.39 10.38 -13.24
CA ALA A 82 -29.11 11.06 -13.33
C ALA A 82 -28.15 10.25 -14.21
N ALA A 83 -27.23 10.95 -14.86
CA ALA A 83 -26.15 10.30 -15.61
C ALA A 83 -25.33 9.40 -14.67
N HIS A 84 -24.89 8.27 -15.20
CA HIS A 84 -24.01 7.33 -14.52
C HIS A 84 -22.59 7.90 -14.49
N LEU A 85 -22.04 8.09 -13.29
CA LEU A 85 -20.74 8.71 -13.05
C LEU A 85 -19.95 7.88 -12.04
N CYS A 86 -18.62 7.97 -12.09
CA CYS A 86 -17.76 7.44 -11.04
C CYS A 86 -17.94 8.26 -9.74
N PRO A 87 -17.60 7.71 -8.55
CA PRO A 87 -17.56 8.45 -7.30
C PRO A 87 -16.77 9.75 -7.44
N ASN A 88 -17.37 10.85 -7.01
CA ASN A 88 -16.84 12.20 -7.21
C ASN A 88 -17.30 13.14 -6.07
N ASP A 89 -16.75 14.34 -6.06
CA ASP A 89 -17.04 15.39 -5.08
C ASP A 89 -17.93 16.51 -5.64
N GLY A 90 -18.68 16.22 -6.72
CA GLY A 90 -19.46 17.19 -7.49
C GLY A 90 -18.71 17.79 -8.68
N ARG A 91 -17.39 17.55 -8.80
CA ARG A 91 -16.60 17.94 -9.98
C ARG A 91 -16.56 16.82 -11.01
N LEU A 92 -16.46 17.20 -12.28
CA LEU A 92 -16.35 16.25 -13.39
C LEU A 92 -15.00 15.54 -13.42
N GLU A 93 -13.94 16.14 -12.92
CA GLU A 93 -12.63 15.51 -12.82
C GLU A 93 -11.94 15.91 -11.53
N GLY A 94 -11.11 15.00 -11.01
CA GLY A 94 -10.42 15.22 -9.75
C GLY A 94 -9.80 13.96 -9.19
N GLU A 95 -9.45 14.05 -7.92
CA GLU A 95 -8.92 12.95 -7.14
C GLU A 95 -9.41 13.03 -5.69
N ALA A 96 -9.50 11.88 -5.02
CA ALA A 96 -9.94 11.81 -3.63
C ALA A 96 -8.91 12.46 -2.70
N GLY A 97 -7.65 12.52 -3.16
CA GLY A 97 -6.51 12.92 -2.37
C GLY A 97 -5.90 11.71 -1.68
N MET A 98 -4.58 11.78 -1.47
CA MET A 98 -3.84 10.69 -0.86
C MET A 98 -4.33 10.43 0.56
N THR A 99 -4.81 9.21 0.82
CA THR A 99 -5.40 8.80 2.08
C THR A 99 -4.72 7.53 2.62
N PRO A 100 -4.02 7.62 3.77
CA PRO A 100 -3.62 8.86 4.44
C PRO A 100 -2.68 9.73 3.57
N PRO A 101 -2.45 11.01 3.89
CA PRO A 101 -1.50 11.85 3.19
C PRO A 101 -0.10 11.26 3.20
N LEU A 102 0.71 11.46 2.15
CA LEU A 102 2.09 10.99 2.08
C LEU A 102 3.00 11.54 3.20
N SER A 103 2.59 12.63 3.86
CA SER A 103 3.28 13.14 5.04
C SER A 103 3.20 12.21 6.25
N VAL A 104 2.27 11.26 6.26
CA VAL A 104 2.17 10.23 7.30
C VAL A 104 3.17 9.13 6.98
N LYS A 105 4.21 9.00 7.80
CA LYS A 105 5.20 7.93 7.62
C LYS A 105 4.65 6.63 8.19
N CYS A 106 4.12 5.76 7.34
CA CYS A 106 3.60 4.46 7.77
C CYS A 106 4.68 3.62 8.47
N GLY A 107 5.94 3.69 8.01
CA GLY A 107 7.07 2.96 8.59
C GLY A 107 7.34 3.26 10.07
N ASP A 108 6.99 4.46 10.54
CA ASP A 108 7.15 4.85 11.96
C ASP A 108 6.07 4.22 12.86
N GLY A 109 4.98 3.72 12.28
CA GLY A 109 3.87 3.16 13.02
C GLY A 109 4.10 1.72 13.52
N PRO A 110 3.27 1.24 14.45
CA PRO A 110 3.33 -0.12 14.96
C PRO A 110 3.34 -1.16 13.83
N SER A 111 4.38 -2.01 13.78
CA SER A 111 4.60 -3.00 12.72
C SER A 111 4.83 -2.40 11.32
N GLY A 112 5.30 -1.15 11.24
CA GLY A 112 5.57 -0.45 9.99
C GLY A 112 4.30 -0.12 9.19
N ARG A 113 3.21 0.24 9.89
CA ARG A 113 1.89 0.45 9.31
C ARG A 113 1.36 1.84 9.61
N CYS A 114 0.59 2.37 8.66
CA CYS A 114 -0.31 3.47 8.91
C CYS A 114 -1.47 3.00 9.80
N VAL A 115 -1.78 3.75 10.86
CA VAL A 115 -2.79 3.39 11.87
C VAL A 115 -3.95 4.38 11.88
N PRO A 116 -5.13 3.99 11.38
CA PRO A 116 -6.30 4.85 11.39
C PRO A 116 -6.78 5.16 12.82
N GLY A 117 -7.17 6.40 13.09
CA GLY A 117 -7.70 6.83 14.38
C GLY A 117 -6.68 6.95 15.51
N SER A 118 -5.38 6.80 15.22
CA SER A 118 -4.29 6.95 16.19
C SER A 118 -3.63 8.32 16.08
N SER A 119 -3.20 8.87 17.22
CA SER A 119 -2.36 10.07 17.28
C SER A 119 -0.86 9.77 17.45
N GLY A 120 -0.50 8.48 17.53
CA GLY A 120 0.89 8.03 17.63
C GLY A 120 1.64 8.03 16.28
N PRO A 121 2.90 7.56 16.26
CA PRO A 121 3.66 7.35 15.03
C PRO A 121 2.88 6.53 13.99
N GLY A 122 2.94 6.93 12.72
CA GLY A 122 2.14 6.35 11.63
C GLY A 122 0.62 6.58 11.76
N GLY A 123 0.17 7.30 12.78
CA GLY A 123 -1.24 7.57 13.04
C GLY A 123 -1.83 8.66 12.16
N TYR A 124 -3.11 8.53 11.80
CA TYR A 124 -3.85 9.56 11.06
C TYR A 124 -5.34 9.55 11.44
N ASP A 125 -6.04 10.64 11.16
CA ASP A 125 -7.48 10.75 11.44
C ASP A 125 -8.30 9.85 10.50
N ILE A 126 -9.06 8.90 11.05
CA ILE A 126 -9.94 7.99 10.28
C ILE A 126 -10.96 8.77 9.44
N ARG A 127 -11.33 9.99 9.85
CA ARG A 127 -12.30 10.83 9.13
C ARG A 127 -11.86 11.24 7.74
N LEU A 128 -10.56 11.12 7.42
CA LEU A 128 -10.08 11.30 6.05
C LEU A 128 -10.77 10.34 5.05
N TRP A 129 -11.24 9.18 5.51
CA TRP A 129 -12.07 8.27 4.73
C TRP A 129 -13.54 8.69 4.74
N THR A 130 -14.12 8.89 5.94
CA THR A 130 -15.58 9.07 6.10
C THR A 130 -16.11 10.46 5.73
N ASP A 131 -15.28 11.49 5.79
CA ASP A 131 -15.68 12.86 5.44
C ASP A 131 -15.46 13.15 3.95
N ASN A 132 -14.88 12.19 3.19
CA ASN A 132 -14.59 12.34 1.77
C ASN A 132 -15.71 11.71 0.91
N PRO A 133 -16.38 12.48 0.05
CA PRO A 133 -17.50 11.98 -0.75
C PRO A 133 -17.09 10.87 -1.74
N VAL A 134 -15.82 10.87 -2.19
CA VAL A 134 -15.31 9.88 -3.15
C VAL A 134 -15.11 8.53 -2.46
N TRP A 135 -14.48 8.51 -1.28
CA TRP A 135 -14.31 7.30 -0.48
C TRP A 135 -15.65 6.74 0.00
N ASN A 136 -16.57 7.61 0.39
CA ASN A 136 -17.95 7.24 0.71
C ASN A 136 -18.68 6.63 -0.49
N GLY A 137 -18.54 7.22 -1.68
CA GLY A 137 -19.12 6.68 -2.90
C GLY A 137 -18.52 5.32 -3.30
N LEU A 138 -17.26 5.07 -2.97
CA LEU A 138 -16.62 3.76 -3.09
C LEU A 138 -16.98 2.80 -1.95
N ASN A 139 -17.72 3.26 -0.93
CA ASN A 139 -17.95 2.52 0.31
C ASN A 139 -16.64 1.92 0.87
N LEU A 140 -15.55 2.69 0.80
CA LEU A 140 -14.21 2.24 1.14
C LEU A 140 -13.69 3.02 2.34
N GLN A 141 -13.35 2.27 3.38
CA GLN A 141 -12.60 2.77 4.52
C GLN A 141 -11.63 1.69 4.99
N VAL A 142 -10.43 2.12 5.39
CA VAL A 142 -9.41 1.23 5.95
C VAL A 142 -9.35 1.48 7.45
N GLU A 143 -9.91 0.56 8.23
CA GLU A 143 -10.04 0.68 9.69
C GLU A 143 -8.91 -0.01 10.45
N GLN A 144 -8.16 -0.87 9.78
CA GLN A 144 -7.04 -1.63 10.35
C GLN A 144 -5.71 -1.04 9.89
N GLY A 145 -4.64 -1.37 10.62
CA GLY A 145 -3.29 -0.96 10.23
C GLY A 145 -2.91 -1.51 8.86
N HIS A 146 -2.37 -0.66 7.99
CA HIS A 146 -2.17 -0.93 6.56
C HIS A 146 -0.84 -0.33 6.08
N TYR A 147 -0.35 -0.74 4.90
CA TYR A 147 0.99 -0.37 4.39
C TYR A 147 0.98 0.73 3.33
N PHE A 148 -0.18 1.04 2.74
CA PHE A 148 -0.26 1.87 1.55
C PHE A 148 -1.11 3.11 1.77
N HIS A 149 -0.69 4.19 1.12
CA HIS A 149 -1.49 5.36 0.86
C HIS A 149 -2.32 5.14 -0.40
N TYR A 150 -3.59 5.50 -0.36
CA TYR A 150 -4.50 5.24 -1.47
C TYR A 150 -4.98 6.55 -2.11
N ASN A 151 -5.17 6.52 -3.42
CA ASN A 151 -5.80 7.60 -4.16
C ASN A 151 -6.76 7.04 -5.19
N PHE A 152 -7.79 7.82 -5.51
CA PHE A 152 -8.75 7.50 -6.56
C PHE A 152 -8.94 8.73 -7.43
N ARG A 153 -8.53 8.63 -8.69
CA ARG A 153 -8.67 9.68 -9.69
C ARG A 153 -9.86 9.39 -10.59
N TRP A 154 -10.63 10.40 -10.95
CA TRP A 154 -11.77 10.24 -11.86
C TRP A 154 -11.83 11.33 -12.91
N LYS A 155 -12.52 10.99 -14.00
CA LYS A 155 -12.98 11.91 -15.04
C LYS A 155 -14.33 11.42 -15.56
N ASN A 156 -15.35 12.25 -15.40
CA ASN A 156 -16.75 11.99 -15.69
C ASN A 156 -17.21 12.83 -16.88
N ASP A 157 -18.07 12.26 -17.71
CA ASP A 157 -18.86 12.97 -18.72
C ASP A 157 -20.34 12.68 -18.43
N PRO A 158 -21.13 13.68 -18.03
CA PRO A 158 -22.54 13.50 -17.67
C PRO A 158 -23.48 13.44 -18.88
N SER A 159 -22.96 13.43 -20.12
CA SER A 159 -23.79 13.40 -21.32
C SER A 159 -24.46 12.04 -21.54
N GLY A 160 -25.73 12.07 -21.96
CA GLY A 160 -26.50 10.86 -22.29
C GLY A 160 -26.64 9.91 -21.09
N PHE A 161 -26.18 8.66 -21.26
CA PHE A 161 -26.14 7.67 -20.18
C PHE A 161 -25.11 8.02 -19.09
N GLY A 162 -24.10 8.82 -19.43
CA GLY A 162 -22.94 9.07 -18.59
C GLY A 162 -21.78 8.13 -18.94
N SER A 163 -20.57 8.63 -18.76
CA SER A 163 -19.36 7.82 -18.81
C SER A 163 -18.34 8.29 -17.78
N CYS A 164 -17.46 7.40 -17.36
CA CYS A 164 -16.35 7.76 -16.50
C CYS A 164 -15.07 6.98 -16.80
N GLN A 165 -13.94 7.62 -16.54
CA GLN A 165 -12.62 7.02 -16.49
C GLN A 165 -12.09 7.18 -15.08
N PHE A 166 -11.41 6.18 -14.56
CA PHE A 166 -10.86 6.23 -13.23
C PHE A 166 -9.53 5.51 -13.12
N THR A 167 -8.76 5.87 -12.10
CA THR A 167 -7.51 5.20 -11.74
C THR A 167 -7.43 5.08 -10.23
N ALA A 168 -7.46 3.84 -9.75
CA ALA A 168 -7.18 3.52 -8.37
C ALA A 168 -5.66 3.36 -8.20
N GLN A 169 -5.09 3.99 -7.17
CA GLN A 169 -3.65 4.02 -6.93
C GLN A 169 -3.32 3.65 -5.47
N ALA A 170 -2.21 2.97 -5.27
CA ALA A 170 -1.65 2.66 -3.96
C ALA A 170 -0.14 2.94 -3.94
N PHE A 171 0.33 3.61 -2.89
CA PHE A 171 1.73 4.03 -2.71
C PHE A 171 2.22 3.55 -1.36
N GLY A 172 3.28 2.74 -1.31
CA GLY A 172 3.83 2.22 -0.06
C GLY A 172 5.33 2.41 -0.01
N ASP A 173 5.83 2.96 1.08
CA ASP A 173 7.26 2.99 1.43
C ASP A 173 7.51 1.76 2.32
N LEU A 174 7.87 0.64 1.70
CA LEU A 174 7.84 -0.67 2.37
C LEU A 174 9.11 -0.92 3.20
N ASP A 175 10.24 -0.34 2.81
CA ASP A 175 11.54 -0.41 3.50
C ASP A 175 11.90 0.84 4.33
N GLY A 176 11.16 1.95 4.17
CA GLY A 176 11.27 3.15 4.99
C GLY A 176 12.32 4.17 4.51
N ASP A 177 12.78 4.07 3.26
CA ASP A 177 13.78 4.99 2.70
C ASP A 177 13.18 6.27 2.09
N GLY A 178 11.84 6.35 2.00
CA GLY A 178 11.08 7.47 1.46
C GLY A 178 10.82 7.40 -0.05
N VAL A 179 11.19 6.29 -0.69
CA VAL A 179 10.80 5.91 -2.04
C VAL A 179 9.54 5.04 -1.97
N TYR A 180 8.65 5.18 -2.95
CA TYR A 180 7.35 4.51 -2.91
C TYR A 180 7.21 3.44 -4.00
N SER A 181 6.92 2.23 -3.57
CA SER A 181 6.25 1.22 -4.38
C SER A 181 4.90 1.76 -4.87
N THR A 182 4.69 1.86 -6.19
CA THR A 182 3.47 2.42 -6.78
C THR A 182 2.69 1.36 -7.55
N TYR A 183 1.39 1.25 -7.25
CA TYR A 183 0.47 0.33 -7.91
C TYR A 183 -0.70 1.10 -8.48
N GLU A 184 -1.06 0.85 -9.73
CA GLU A 184 -2.19 1.52 -10.37
C GLU A 184 -3.05 0.57 -11.18
N ARG A 185 -4.36 0.75 -11.08
CA ARG A 185 -5.34 0.06 -11.91
C ARG A 185 -6.34 1.06 -12.48
N ALA A 186 -6.37 1.14 -13.80
CA ALA A 186 -7.27 2.03 -14.53
C ALA A 186 -8.49 1.29 -15.06
N GLY A 187 -9.62 1.99 -15.17
CA GLY A 187 -10.86 1.51 -15.73
C GLY A 187 -11.65 2.61 -16.42
N ALA A 188 -12.60 2.22 -17.25
CA ALA A 188 -13.56 3.10 -17.89
C ALA A 188 -14.95 2.45 -17.88
N ALA A 189 -15.99 3.25 -17.71
CA ALA A 189 -17.37 2.80 -17.68
C ALA A 189 -18.23 3.70 -18.57
N ASP A 190 -19.14 3.09 -19.33
CA ASP A 190 -20.13 3.76 -20.16
C ASP A 190 -21.38 2.87 -20.31
N GLN A 191 -22.25 3.20 -21.27
CA GLN A 191 -23.47 2.44 -21.55
C GLN A 191 -23.22 0.97 -21.94
N LEU A 192 -22.04 0.63 -22.43
CA LEU A 192 -21.65 -0.74 -22.78
C LEU A 192 -21.17 -1.54 -21.56
N GLY A 193 -21.02 -0.88 -20.40
CA GLY A 193 -20.59 -1.47 -19.14
C GLY A 193 -19.23 -0.98 -18.68
N VAL A 194 -18.63 -1.71 -17.74
CA VAL A 194 -17.35 -1.35 -17.11
C VAL A 194 -16.23 -2.18 -17.71
N ASN A 195 -15.23 -1.50 -18.29
CA ASN A 195 -14.05 -2.07 -18.89
C ASN A 195 -12.82 -1.75 -18.03
N MET A 196 -12.07 -2.79 -17.67
CA MET A 196 -10.85 -2.65 -16.89
C MET A 196 -9.62 -2.74 -17.77
N ALA A 197 -8.57 -1.99 -17.41
CA ALA A 197 -7.25 -2.23 -17.99
C ALA A 197 -6.83 -3.69 -17.72
N ALA A 198 -6.22 -4.31 -18.74
CA ALA A 198 -5.87 -5.73 -18.71
C ALA A 198 -4.82 -6.11 -17.65
N GLY A 199 -4.11 -5.12 -17.09
CA GLY A 199 -3.06 -5.33 -16.12
C GLY A 199 -3.08 -4.32 -14.98
N LEU A 200 -2.35 -4.68 -13.93
CA LEU A 200 -1.95 -3.78 -12.86
C LEU A 200 -0.62 -3.14 -13.26
N TYR A 201 -0.55 -1.82 -13.30
CA TYR A 201 0.72 -1.13 -13.40
C TYR A 201 1.41 -1.19 -12.03
N ILE A 202 2.70 -1.54 -12.04
CA ILE A 202 3.52 -1.62 -10.84
C ILE A 202 4.84 -0.92 -11.18
N ASP A 203 5.15 0.13 -10.43
CA ASP A 203 6.48 0.70 -10.38
C ASP A 203 7.11 0.33 -9.04
N GLN A 204 8.38 -0.05 -9.05
CA GLN A 204 9.15 -0.21 -7.82
C GLN A 204 8.51 -1.20 -6.83
N GLU A 205 8.15 -2.43 -7.27
CA GLU A 205 7.28 -3.39 -6.53
C GLU A 205 7.61 -3.60 -5.04
N VAL A 206 8.88 -3.46 -4.66
CA VAL A 206 9.39 -3.73 -3.31
C VAL A 206 10.43 -2.70 -2.87
N GLU A 207 10.17 -1.43 -3.15
CA GLU A 207 10.73 -0.37 -2.31
C GLU A 207 9.92 -0.29 -1.03
#